data_AF-A0A842UHV9-F1
#
_entry.id   AF-A0A842UHV9-F1
#
_cell.length_a   1.000
_cell.length_b   1.000
_cell.length_c   1.000
_cell.angle_alpha   90.00
_cell.angle_beta   90.00
_cell.angle_gamma   90.00
#
_symmetry.space_group_name_H-M   'P 1'
#
loop_
_entity.id
_entity.type
_entity.pdbx_description
1 polymer ?
#
loop_
_entity_poly.entity_id
_entity_poly.type
_entity_poly.pdbx_seq_one_letter_code
_entity_poly.pdbx_strand_id
1 'polypeptide(L)'
;MDDKSKIKILLVLFAAAALTFMFIDAPLNKPAQGKEEPPHTSNVREPVFSGRFYPKDRRALEDMIDSYLRRVEVFEAAPVRGLISPHAGYIYSGPTAAAGYKQLVGRDFDKVIVLAPSHQHGFKGASILNVSHYETPLGFIPVSQKTSVLLESDLFEVVPKAHKREHSLEVQLPFLQSVLPDFELIPVVTGDVDPEKLGEAILPLIDDKTLVVASTDLSHYHAYDQAVAFDSECIEKIIAGEPQGVAASKLCGKIPVLTLMYIAGKKGWTARELDYRNSGDTQGSKDRVVGYASIVYHTGLGREEKEVLLDLARETLKKHYEGEGRPKVKEEGLPPKLKVERGCFVTLNKHNNLRGCIGHITPQTKLYDCVIENALNAALHDRRFKPVTQKELGELEVEVSVLTAPEQLRYDDAQDLYSKIVPKRDGLVLSRGWNKATYLPQVWEQIPDKKSFLTRLCRKAGLKGDCIKDNPDIEVYRAQVFREDG
;
A
#
# COMPACT_ATOMS: atom_id res chain seq x y z
N MET A 1 31.97 32.59 -26.89
CA MET A 1 31.02 31.48 -26.72
C MET A 1 30.53 31.06 -28.08
N ASP A 2 30.94 29.87 -28.51
CA ASP A 2 30.78 29.33 -29.86
C ASP A 2 29.33 28.87 -30.14
N ASP A 3 28.90 29.00 -31.39
CA ASP A 3 27.53 28.81 -31.89
C ASP A 3 27.04 27.36 -31.72
N LYS A 4 27.98 26.41 -31.63
CA LYS A 4 27.72 25.00 -31.30
C LYS A 4 27.19 24.78 -29.87
N SER A 5 27.48 25.69 -28.95
CA SER A 5 27.00 25.60 -27.56
C SER A 5 25.54 26.05 -27.43
N LYS A 6 25.06 26.96 -28.31
CA LYS A 6 23.66 27.39 -28.32
C LYS A 6 22.73 26.32 -28.90
N ILE A 7 23.18 25.57 -29.91
CA ILE A 7 22.40 24.48 -30.51
C ILE A 7 22.25 23.29 -29.55
N LYS A 8 23.28 22.97 -28.74
CA LYS A 8 23.17 21.93 -27.69
C LYS A 8 22.23 22.33 -26.56
N ILE A 9 22.22 23.60 -26.15
CA ILE A 9 21.31 24.09 -25.10
C ILE A 9 19.85 24.12 -25.61
N LEU A 10 19.63 24.45 -26.90
CA LEU A 10 18.30 24.45 -27.49
C LEU A 10 17.73 23.03 -27.71
N LEU A 11 18.58 22.05 -28.04
CA LEU A 11 18.19 20.63 -28.14
C LEU A 11 17.91 19.98 -26.77
N VAL A 12 18.63 20.38 -25.72
CA VAL A 12 18.37 19.93 -24.34
C VAL A 12 17.09 20.55 -23.78
N LEU A 13 16.78 21.81 -24.13
CA LEU A 13 15.51 22.45 -23.75
C LEU A 13 14.31 21.88 -24.52
N PHE A 14 14.46 21.49 -25.78
CA PHE A 14 13.39 20.79 -26.52
C PHE A 14 13.21 19.34 -26.08
N ALA A 15 14.28 18.64 -25.68
CA ALA A 15 14.16 17.30 -25.08
C ALA A 15 13.53 17.35 -23.67
N ALA A 16 13.82 18.39 -22.88
CA ALA A 16 13.19 18.58 -21.57
C ALA A 16 11.70 18.98 -21.69
N ALA A 17 11.34 19.77 -22.71
CA ALA A 17 9.94 20.12 -23.01
C ALA A 17 9.15 18.96 -23.66
N ALA A 18 9.82 18.08 -24.43
CA ALA A 18 9.21 16.87 -24.98
C ALA A 18 9.04 15.74 -23.94
N LEU A 19 9.91 15.67 -22.92
CA LEU A 19 9.75 14.76 -21.79
C LEU A 19 8.67 15.20 -20.78
N THR A 20 8.32 16.49 -20.74
CA THR A 20 7.21 16.99 -19.91
C THR A 20 5.83 16.79 -20.53
N PHE A 21 5.75 16.35 -21.79
CA PHE A 21 4.49 16.06 -22.50
C PHE A 21 4.26 14.59 -22.86
N MET A 22 5.13 13.67 -22.42
CA MET A 22 4.96 12.21 -22.64
C MET A 22 4.37 11.45 -21.45
N PHE A 23 3.85 12.14 -20.43
CA PHE A 23 3.00 11.54 -19.38
C PHE A 23 1.50 11.82 -19.61
N ILE A 24 1.08 11.85 -20.87
CA ILE A 24 -0.34 11.85 -21.24
C ILE A 24 -0.70 10.43 -21.69
N ASP A 25 -1.63 9.84 -20.94
CA ASP A 25 -2.42 8.66 -21.28
C ASP A 25 -1.64 7.35 -21.53
N ALA A 26 -1.01 6.80 -20.48
CA ALA A 26 -1.18 5.36 -20.31
C ALA A 26 -2.68 5.15 -20.03
N PRO A 27 -3.44 4.45 -20.88
CA PRO A 27 -4.84 4.22 -20.59
C PRO A 27 -4.91 3.58 -19.21
N LEU A 28 -5.69 4.18 -18.30
CA LEU A 28 -6.27 3.44 -17.18
C LEU A 28 -6.75 2.13 -17.80
N ASN A 29 -6.27 0.99 -17.27
CA ASN A 29 -6.63 -0.33 -17.76
C ASN A 29 -8.11 -0.30 -18.17
N LYS A 30 -8.41 -0.72 -19.41
CA LYS A 30 -9.79 -0.76 -19.90
C LYS A 30 -10.67 -1.29 -18.76
N PRO A 31 -11.72 -0.56 -18.34
CA PRO A 31 -12.61 -1.06 -17.30
C PRO A 31 -13.10 -2.44 -17.71
N ALA A 32 -13.22 -3.33 -16.74
CA ALA A 32 -13.67 -4.70 -16.95
C ALA A 32 -14.86 -4.71 -17.92
N GLN A 33 -14.71 -5.42 -19.05
CA GLN A 33 -15.86 -5.81 -19.86
C GLN A 33 -16.86 -6.45 -18.88
N GLY A 34 -18.09 -5.92 -18.86
CA GLY A 34 -19.12 -6.29 -17.90
C GLY A 34 -19.13 -7.80 -17.68
N LYS A 35 -18.83 -8.19 -16.43
CA LYS A 35 -18.75 -9.59 -16.03
C LYS A 35 -20.10 -10.26 -16.28
N GLU A 36 -20.05 -11.48 -16.80
CA GLU A 36 -21.20 -12.26 -17.23
C GLU A 36 -22.36 -12.16 -16.23
N GLU A 37 -23.57 -11.94 -16.74
CA GLU A 37 -24.77 -12.01 -15.92
C GLU A 37 -24.78 -13.33 -15.16
N PRO A 38 -25.00 -13.31 -13.84
CA PRO A 38 -25.04 -14.54 -13.08
C PRO A 38 -26.27 -15.35 -13.54
N PRO A 39 -26.20 -16.69 -13.50
CA PRO A 39 -27.29 -17.54 -13.99
C PRO A 39 -28.61 -17.15 -13.34
N HIS A 40 -29.74 -17.24 -14.06
CA HIS A 40 -31.07 -16.77 -13.61
C HIS A 40 -31.56 -17.33 -12.25
N THR A 41 -30.91 -18.37 -11.71
CA THR A 41 -31.18 -18.96 -10.39
C THR A 41 -30.36 -18.34 -9.24
N SER A 42 -29.53 -17.33 -9.52
CA SER A 42 -28.63 -16.70 -8.57
C SER A 42 -29.33 -15.61 -7.74
N ASN A 43 -29.13 -15.62 -6.41
CA ASN A 43 -29.63 -14.56 -5.53
C ASN A 43 -28.66 -13.37 -5.59
N VAL A 44 -29.13 -12.18 -6.00
CA VAL A 44 -28.30 -10.98 -6.24
C VAL A 44 -28.77 -9.84 -5.34
N ARG A 45 -27.82 -9.08 -4.76
CA ARG A 45 -28.11 -7.82 -4.08
C ARG A 45 -28.06 -6.65 -5.07
N GLU A 46 -29.23 -6.21 -5.53
CA GLU A 46 -29.45 -5.04 -6.40
C GLU A 46 -29.04 -3.72 -5.70
N PRO A 47 -28.49 -2.71 -6.40
CA PRO A 47 -28.07 -1.45 -5.78
C PRO A 47 -29.29 -0.58 -5.37
N VAL A 48 -29.28 -0.09 -4.13
CA VAL A 48 -30.41 0.68 -3.56
C VAL A 48 -30.19 2.20 -3.64
N PHE A 49 -28.93 2.65 -3.77
CA PHE A 49 -28.54 4.06 -3.79
C PHE A 49 -28.03 4.54 -5.16
N SER A 50 -28.05 3.68 -6.16
CA SER A 50 -27.86 4.03 -7.57
C SER A 50 -28.88 5.11 -8.01
N GLY A 51 -28.38 6.17 -8.64
CA GLY A 51 -29.16 7.35 -9.01
C GLY A 51 -29.41 8.35 -7.87
N ARG A 52 -28.89 8.08 -6.66
CA ARG A 52 -28.97 9.00 -5.51
C ARG A 52 -27.60 9.42 -5.02
N PHE A 53 -26.77 8.45 -4.63
CA PHE A 53 -25.43 8.72 -4.08
C PHE A 53 -24.38 8.74 -5.18
N TYR A 54 -24.64 8.05 -6.28
CA TYR A 54 -23.80 7.99 -7.46
C TYR A 54 -24.69 7.79 -8.70
N PRO A 55 -24.24 8.14 -9.92
CA PRO A 55 -25.05 8.00 -11.12
C PRO A 55 -25.54 6.57 -11.37
N LYS A 56 -26.79 6.44 -11.85
CA LYS A 56 -27.35 5.15 -12.28
C LYS A 56 -26.90 4.71 -13.68
N ASP A 57 -26.54 5.69 -14.51
CA ASP A 57 -26.03 5.43 -15.85
C ASP A 57 -24.57 5.01 -15.76
N ARG A 58 -24.23 3.89 -16.42
CA ARG A 58 -22.89 3.31 -16.37
C ARG A 58 -21.81 4.31 -16.80
N ARG A 59 -22.01 4.99 -17.94
CA ARG A 59 -20.99 5.89 -18.49
C ARG A 59 -20.80 7.11 -17.61
N ALA A 60 -21.90 7.70 -17.13
CA ALA A 60 -21.85 8.83 -16.21
C ALA A 60 -21.13 8.47 -14.89
N LEU A 61 -21.29 7.24 -14.40
CA LEU A 61 -20.60 6.73 -13.22
C LEU A 61 -19.10 6.53 -13.48
N GLU A 62 -18.73 5.89 -14.59
CA GLU A 62 -17.34 5.71 -15.04
C GLU A 62 -16.65 7.08 -15.18
N ASP A 63 -17.24 8.01 -15.93
CA ASP A 63 -16.70 9.35 -16.17
C ASP A 63 -16.49 10.12 -14.85
N MET A 64 -17.44 10.02 -13.91
CA MET A 64 -17.34 10.66 -12.60
C MET A 64 -16.16 10.10 -11.80
N ILE A 65 -16.05 8.78 -11.67
CA ILE A 65 -14.97 8.12 -10.93
C ILE A 65 -13.61 8.42 -11.58
N ASP A 66 -13.50 8.30 -12.90
CA ASP A 66 -12.28 8.58 -13.66
C ASP A 66 -11.83 10.03 -13.53
N SER A 67 -12.77 10.98 -13.44
CA SER A 67 -12.45 12.39 -13.21
C SER A 67 -11.78 12.62 -11.86
N TYR A 68 -12.15 11.85 -10.82
CA TYR A 68 -11.52 11.92 -9.50
C TYR A 68 -10.17 11.19 -9.50
N LEU A 69 -10.13 9.95 -10.02
CA LEU A 69 -8.91 9.12 -10.04
C LEU A 69 -7.76 9.73 -10.84
N ARG A 70 -8.04 10.55 -11.86
CA ARG A 70 -6.99 11.23 -12.65
C ARG A 70 -6.27 12.35 -11.90
N ARG A 71 -6.86 12.87 -10.83
CA ARG A 71 -6.30 13.99 -10.04
C ARG A 71 -5.43 13.54 -8.87
N VAL A 72 -5.31 12.23 -8.65
CA VAL A 72 -4.65 11.64 -7.50
C VAL A 72 -3.27 11.13 -7.88
N GLU A 73 -2.26 11.55 -7.14
CA GLU A 73 -0.91 11.02 -7.21
C GLU A 73 -0.81 9.66 -6.50
N VAL A 74 0.00 8.76 -7.06
CA VAL A 74 0.18 7.41 -6.52
C VAL A 74 1.33 7.41 -5.51
N PHE A 75 1.06 6.85 -4.34
CA PHE A 75 2.05 6.61 -3.29
C PHE A 75 3.03 5.49 -3.70
N GLU A 76 4.34 5.77 -3.59
CA GLU A 76 5.38 4.82 -3.96
C GLU A 76 5.64 3.68 -2.96
N ALA A 77 6.02 2.53 -3.54
CA ALA A 77 6.77 1.39 -2.98
C ALA A 77 6.10 0.47 -1.94
N ALA A 78 5.24 0.93 -1.03
CA ALA A 78 4.71 0.02 0.00
C ALA A 78 3.52 -0.82 -0.50
N PRO A 79 3.46 -2.13 -0.18
CA PRO A 79 2.25 -2.93 -0.38
C PRO A 79 1.07 -2.39 0.44
N VAL A 80 0.01 -1.98 -0.25
CA VAL A 80 -1.29 -1.64 0.37
C VAL A 80 -1.96 -2.93 0.85
N ARG A 81 -2.63 -2.86 1.99
CA ARG A 81 -3.32 -3.98 2.64
C ARG A 81 -4.70 -3.62 3.17
N GLY A 82 -4.91 -2.35 3.52
CA GLY A 82 -6.22 -1.88 3.93
C GLY A 82 -6.47 -0.43 3.55
N LEU A 83 -7.74 -0.03 3.63
CA LEU A 83 -8.20 1.30 3.28
C LEU A 83 -9.31 1.72 4.24
N ILE A 84 -9.25 2.94 4.76
CA ILE A 84 -10.40 3.64 5.31
C ILE A 84 -10.91 4.58 4.23
N SER A 85 -12.21 4.53 3.93
CA SER A 85 -12.83 5.31 2.85
C SER A 85 -14.22 5.82 3.25
N PRO A 86 -14.60 7.05 2.82
CA PRO A 86 -15.91 7.61 3.09
C PRO A 86 -17.03 6.91 2.32
N HIS A 87 -18.28 7.13 2.75
CA HIS A 87 -19.47 6.57 2.13
C HIS A 87 -20.62 7.57 1.92
N ALA A 88 -20.39 8.87 2.04
CA ALA A 88 -21.33 9.87 1.53
C ALA A 88 -21.52 9.78 0.00
N GLY A 89 -22.47 10.53 -0.55
CA GLY A 89 -22.66 10.64 -2.00
C GLY A 89 -21.40 11.15 -2.71
N TYR A 90 -21.12 10.62 -3.89
CA TYR A 90 -19.87 10.84 -4.64
C TYR A 90 -19.60 12.31 -4.98
N ILE A 91 -20.66 13.13 -5.12
CA ILE A 91 -20.50 14.57 -5.33
C ILE A 91 -19.81 15.27 -4.16
N TYR A 92 -19.85 14.68 -2.96
CA TYR A 92 -19.22 15.20 -1.74
C TYR A 92 -17.92 14.45 -1.42
N SER A 93 -17.99 13.13 -1.24
CA SER A 93 -16.86 12.33 -0.73
C SER A 93 -16.04 11.64 -1.82
N GLY A 94 -16.52 11.63 -3.07
CA GLY A 94 -15.87 10.94 -4.20
C GLY A 94 -14.42 11.37 -4.43
N PRO A 95 -14.07 12.67 -4.40
CA PRO A 95 -12.67 13.11 -4.49
C PRO A 95 -11.78 12.50 -3.41
N THR A 96 -12.25 12.44 -2.17
CA THR A 96 -11.50 11.87 -1.04
C THR A 96 -11.41 10.35 -1.14
N ALA A 97 -12.50 9.66 -1.46
CA ALA A 97 -12.48 8.22 -1.71
C ALA A 97 -11.47 7.85 -2.82
N ALA A 98 -11.43 8.63 -3.90
CA ALA A 98 -10.50 8.42 -5.01
C ALA A 98 -9.04 8.46 -4.58
N ALA A 99 -8.68 9.26 -3.57
CA ALA A 99 -7.31 9.34 -3.04
C ALA A 99 -6.79 7.96 -2.62
N GLY A 100 -7.65 7.17 -1.95
CA GLY A 100 -7.39 5.80 -1.53
C GLY A 100 -7.50 4.76 -2.64
N TYR A 101 -8.61 4.78 -3.40
CA TYR A 101 -8.84 3.77 -4.43
C TYR A 101 -7.82 3.84 -5.57
N LYS A 102 -7.30 5.03 -5.90
CA LYS A 102 -6.22 5.18 -6.88
C LYS A 102 -4.98 4.38 -6.51
N GLN A 103 -4.71 4.20 -5.21
CA GLN A 103 -3.55 3.45 -4.74
C GLN A 103 -3.63 1.96 -5.05
N LEU A 104 -4.81 1.45 -5.42
CA LEU A 104 -5.03 0.04 -5.76
C LEU A 104 -4.76 -0.26 -7.24
N VAL A 105 -4.68 0.75 -8.11
CA VAL A 105 -4.48 0.57 -9.55
C VAL A 105 -3.17 -0.17 -9.83
N GLY A 106 -3.25 -1.24 -10.62
CA GLY A 106 -2.11 -2.07 -10.99
C GLY A 106 -1.64 -3.03 -9.88
N ARG A 107 -2.40 -3.14 -8.78
CA ARG A 107 -2.15 -4.13 -7.72
C ARG A 107 -3.03 -5.36 -7.93
N ASP A 108 -2.53 -6.49 -7.46
CA ASP A 108 -3.13 -7.81 -7.62
C ASP A 108 -3.89 -8.19 -6.35
N PHE A 109 -5.16 -7.79 -6.27
CA PHE A 109 -6.09 -8.20 -5.21
C PHE A 109 -7.18 -9.06 -5.82
N ASP A 110 -7.36 -10.27 -5.29
CA ASP A 110 -8.41 -11.21 -5.73
C ASP A 110 -9.59 -11.26 -4.75
N LYS A 111 -9.42 -10.75 -3.53
CA LYS A 111 -10.43 -10.71 -2.48
C LYS A 111 -10.49 -9.33 -1.85
N VAL A 112 -11.71 -8.82 -1.66
CA VAL A 112 -11.94 -7.56 -0.96
C VAL A 112 -12.94 -7.79 0.17
N ILE A 113 -12.51 -7.54 1.40
CA ILE A 113 -13.36 -7.52 2.58
C ILE A 113 -13.83 -6.07 2.76
N VAL A 114 -15.14 -5.84 2.71
CA VAL A 114 -15.70 -4.52 3.01
C VAL A 114 -16.42 -4.58 4.35
N LEU A 115 -15.89 -3.86 5.33
CA LEU A 115 -16.46 -3.65 6.66
C LEU A 115 -17.26 -2.35 6.64
N ALA A 116 -18.56 -2.43 6.92
CA ALA A 116 -19.42 -1.26 6.81
C ALA A 116 -20.42 -1.17 7.98
N PRO A 117 -20.68 0.02 8.55
CA PRO A 117 -21.65 0.14 9.63
C PRO A 117 -23.09 -0.03 9.12
N SER A 118 -23.97 -0.53 10.00
CA SER A 118 -25.42 -0.46 9.78
C SER A 118 -25.98 0.87 10.32
N HIS A 119 -26.50 1.71 9.43
CA HIS A 119 -27.17 2.98 9.76
C HIS A 119 -28.66 2.81 10.01
N GLN A 120 -29.29 1.84 9.35
CA GLN A 120 -30.75 1.74 9.29
C GLN A 120 -31.32 0.74 10.29
N HIS A 121 -30.52 -0.19 10.79
CA HIS A 121 -30.99 -1.28 11.65
C HIS A 121 -29.94 -1.69 12.68
N GLY A 122 -30.25 -1.52 13.98
CA GLY A 122 -29.42 -2.07 15.05
C GLY A 122 -29.67 -3.57 15.25
N PHE A 123 -28.59 -4.34 15.40
CA PHE A 123 -28.58 -5.77 15.71
C PHE A 123 -27.28 -6.13 16.45
N LYS A 124 -27.18 -7.34 17.02
CA LYS A 124 -25.96 -7.81 17.70
C LYS A 124 -25.09 -8.59 16.71
N GLY A 125 -23.77 -8.48 16.83
CA GLY A 125 -22.86 -9.17 15.92
C GLY A 125 -22.65 -8.44 14.59
N ALA A 126 -22.23 -9.20 13.58
CA ALA A 126 -22.02 -8.75 12.21
C ALA A 126 -22.91 -9.55 11.25
N SER A 127 -23.24 -8.96 10.11
CA SER A 127 -24.19 -9.52 9.15
C SER A 127 -23.56 -9.71 7.79
N ILE A 128 -23.74 -10.92 7.25
CA ILE A 128 -23.40 -11.28 5.87
C ILE A 128 -24.66 -11.83 5.18
N LEU A 129 -24.91 -11.43 3.93
CA LEU A 129 -26.06 -11.92 3.18
C LEU A 129 -25.77 -13.27 2.53
N ASN A 130 -26.80 -14.12 2.44
CA ASN A 130 -26.76 -15.31 1.58
C ASN A 130 -27.13 -14.95 0.13
N VAL A 131 -26.25 -14.19 -0.52
CA VAL A 131 -26.36 -13.81 -1.95
C VAL A 131 -25.10 -14.23 -2.67
N SER A 132 -25.24 -14.52 -3.96
CA SER A 132 -24.13 -14.90 -4.83
C SER A 132 -23.36 -13.70 -5.37
N HIS A 133 -24.04 -12.57 -5.58
CA HIS A 133 -23.46 -11.38 -6.21
C HIS A 133 -24.02 -10.09 -5.60
N TYR A 134 -23.23 -9.03 -5.71
CA TYR A 134 -23.70 -7.65 -5.59
C TYR A 134 -23.71 -7.02 -6.97
N GLU A 135 -24.75 -6.25 -7.27
CA GLU A 135 -24.87 -5.52 -8.53
C GLU A 135 -24.58 -4.03 -8.33
N THR A 136 -23.93 -3.43 -9.31
CA THR A 136 -23.82 -1.98 -9.47
C THR A 136 -24.09 -1.61 -10.94
N PRO A 137 -24.19 -0.31 -11.30
CA PRO A 137 -24.25 0.10 -12.71
C PRO A 137 -23.04 -0.35 -13.55
N LEU A 138 -21.93 -0.74 -12.92
CA LEU A 138 -20.73 -1.26 -13.59
C LEU A 138 -20.75 -2.79 -13.79
N GLY A 139 -21.80 -3.48 -13.32
CA GLY A 139 -21.99 -4.92 -13.44
C GLY A 139 -21.90 -5.64 -12.09
N PHE A 140 -21.71 -6.96 -12.15
CA PHE A 140 -21.78 -7.83 -10.98
C PHE A 140 -20.42 -8.04 -10.30
N ILE A 141 -20.47 -8.26 -8.99
CA ILE A 141 -19.32 -8.63 -8.14
C ILE A 141 -19.67 -9.95 -7.44
N PRO A 142 -18.91 -11.04 -7.67
CA PRO A 142 -19.17 -12.30 -7.00
C PRO A 142 -18.86 -12.20 -5.51
N VAL A 143 -19.70 -12.80 -4.67
CA VAL A 143 -19.45 -12.98 -3.24
C VAL A 143 -18.56 -14.19 -3.05
N SER A 144 -17.45 -14.03 -2.33
CA SER A 144 -16.50 -15.12 -2.11
C SER A 144 -17.15 -16.25 -1.31
N GLN A 145 -16.86 -17.49 -1.70
CA GLN A 145 -17.27 -18.68 -0.93
C GLN A 145 -16.71 -18.67 0.50
N LYS A 146 -15.60 -17.95 0.74
CA LYS A 146 -15.05 -17.77 2.10
C LYS A 146 -15.97 -16.97 3.03
N THR A 147 -16.96 -16.27 2.49
CA THR A 147 -17.94 -15.52 3.29
C THR A 147 -18.74 -16.46 4.19
N SER A 148 -19.12 -17.66 3.72
CA SER A 148 -19.91 -18.59 4.53
C SER A 148 -19.13 -19.17 5.71
N VAL A 149 -17.79 -19.20 5.66
CA VAL A 149 -16.95 -19.65 6.79
C VAL A 149 -17.16 -18.75 8.01
N LEU A 150 -17.46 -17.47 7.82
CA LEU A 150 -17.74 -16.55 8.91
C LEU A 150 -18.99 -16.95 9.71
N LEU A 151 -19.96 -17.64 9.09
CA LEU A 151 -21.18 -18.14 9.77
C LEU A 151 -20.90 -19.29 10.76
N GLU A 152 -19.68 -19.85 10.77
CA GLU A 152 -19.27 -20.83 11.79
C GLU A 152 -19.00 -20.16 13.15
N SER A 153 -18.84 -18.83 13.17
CA SER A 153 -18.69 -18.04 14.39
C SER A 153 -20.04 -17.47 14.83
N ASP A 154 -20.33 -17.57 16.13
CA ASP A 154 -21.50 -16.94 16.77
C ASP A 154 -21.52 -15.40 16.67
N LEU A 155 -20.46 -14.78 16.12
CA LEU A 155 -20.41 -13.35 15.85
C LEU A 155 -21.18 -12.95 14.58
N PHE A 156 -21.46 -13.89 13.67
CA PHE A 156 -22.05 -13.59 12.38
C PHE A 156 -23.45 -14.20 12.21
N GLU A 157 -24.37 -13.40 11.67
CA GLU A 157 -25.72 -13.84 11.34
C GLU A 157 -26.17 -13.31 9.97
N VAL A 158 -27.24 -13.87 9.42
CA VAL A 158 -27.86 -13.34 8.19
C VAL A 158 -28.99 -12.40 8.59
N VAL A 159 -28.77 -11.08 8.47
CA VAL A 159 -29.76 -10.06 8.86
C VAL A 159 -30.20 -9.23 7.65
N PRO A 160 -31.16 -9.70 6.82
CA PRO A 160 -31.53 -9.00 5.58
C PRO A 160 -31.97 -7.55 5.78
N LYS A 161 -32.58 -7.23 6.94
CA LYS A 161 -33.00 -5.87 7.28
C LYS A 161 -31.84 -4.89 7.39
N ALA A 162 -30.67 -5.35 7.85
CA ALA A 162 -29.47 -4.53 7.95
C ALA A 162 -28.89 -4.13 6.58
N HIS A 163 -29.26 -4.83 5.50
CA HIS A 163 -28.74 -4.57 4.15
C HIS A 163 -29.76 -3.87 3.24
N LYS A 164 -31.05 -3.99 3.53
CA LYS A 164 -32.15 -3.55 2.63
C LYS A 164 -32.09 -2.08 2.25
N ARG A 165 -31.58 -1.22 3.13
CA ARG A 165 -31.43 0.23 2.90
C ARG A 165 -30.06 0.74 3.35
N GLU A 166 -29.08 -0.14 3.41
CA GLU A 166 -27.72 0.24 3.78
C GLU A 166 -26.93 0.70 2.55
N HIS A 167 -26.16 1.77 2.72
CA HIS A 167 -25.38 2.40 1.66
C HIS A 167 -23.88 2.28 1.91
N SER A 168 -23.46 2.18 3.17
CA SER A 168 -22.06 2.27 3.57
C SER A 168 -21.17 1.28 2.81
N LEU A 169 -21.64 0.04 2.65
CA LEU A 169 -21.00 -1.00 1.87
C LEU A 169 -21.10 -0.74 0.36
N GLU A 170 -22.32 -0.45 -0.12
CA GLU A 170 -22.63 -0.31 -1.55
C GLU A 170 -21.82 0.80 -2.22
N VAL A 171 -21.63 1.92 -1.53
CA VAL A 171 -20.92 3.10 -2.04
C VAL A 171 -19.43 2.82 -2.29
N GLN A 172 -18.86 1.78 -1.70
CA GLN A 172 -17.47 1.37 -1.97
C GLN A 172 -17.33 0.60 -3.30
N LEU A 173 -18.39 -0.07 -3.76
CA LEU A 173 -18.32 -1.07 -4.82
C LEU A 173 -17.98 -0.51 -6.21
N PRO A 174 -18.56 0.61 -6.67
CA PRO A 174 -18.20 1.17 -7.97
C PRO A 174 -16.73 1.60 -8.07
N PHE A 175 -16.18 2.20 -7.01
CA PHE A 175 -14.75 2.53 -6.96
C PHE A 175 -13.88 1.29 -7.06
N LEU A 176 -14.21 0.21 -6.33
CA LEU A 176 -13.49 -1.06 -6.40
C LEU A 176 -13.52 -1.66 -7.82
N GLN A 177 -14.69 -1.71 -8.47
CA GLN A 177 -14.82 -2.20 -9.85
C GLN A 177 -14.07 -1.33 -10.89
N SER A 178 -13.84 -0.05 -10.58
CA SER A 178 -13.12 0.87 -11.46
C SER A 178 -11.60 0.72 -11.37
N VAL A 179 -11.07 0.19 -10.26
CA VAL A 179 -9.61 0.09 -10.02
C VAL A 179 -9.09 -1.34 -9.95
N LEU A 180 -9.96 -2.32 -9.72
CA LEU A 180 -9.62 -3.74 -9.68
C LEU A 180 -10.30 -4.47 -10.85
N PRO A 181 -9.54 -5.22 -11.68
CA PRO A 181 -10.11 -5.94 -12.81
C PRO A 181 -11.02 -7.09 -12.34
N ASP A 182 -10.50 -7.96 -11.48
CA ASP A 182 -11.20 -9.13 -10.95
C ASP A 182 -10.99 -9.31 -9.46
N PHE A 183 -12.10 -9.43 -8.72
CA PHE A 183 -12.08 -9.72 -7.28
C PHE A 183 -13.40 -10.35 -6.83
N GLU A 184 -13.34 -11.14 -5.75
CA GLU A 184 -14.47 -11.59 -4.97
C GLU A 184 -14.69 -10.70 -3.74
N LEU A 185 -15.95 -10.44 -3.40
CA LEU A 185 -16.34 -9.62 -2.26
C LEU A 185 -16.64 -10.48 -1.03
N ILE A 186 -16.18 -10.04 0.14
CA ILE A 186 -16.63 -10.52 1.45
C ILE A 186 -17.34 -9.33 2.14
N PRO A 187 -18.67 -9.22 2.00
CA PRO A 187 -19.43 -8.05 2.43
C PRO A 187 -19.91 -8.19 3.88
N VAL A 188 -19.33 -7.42 4.80
CA VAL A 188 -19.64 -7.48 6.23
C VAL A 188 -20.29 -6.17 6.70
N VAL A 189 -21.56 -6.24 7.09
CA VAL A 189 -22.26 -5.12 7.75
C VAL A 189 -22.18 -5.31 9.26
N THR A 190 -21.66 -4.34 9.99
CA THR A 190 -21.45 -4.45 11.44
C THR A 190 -22.63 -3.87 12.21
N GLY A 191 -23.19 -4.66 13.12
CA GLY A 191 -24.08 -4.22 14.19
C GLY A 191 -23.28 -3.89 15.45
N ASP A 192 -23.80 -4.24 16.62
CA ASP A 192 -23.10 -4.12 17.90
C ASP A 192 -22.26 -5.38 18.17
N VAL A 193 -20.94 -5.26 17.92
CA VAL A 193 -19.96 -6.33 18.04
C VAL A 193 -18.62 -5.77 18.51
N ASP A 194 -17.91 -6.57 19.30
CA ASP A 194 -16.55 -6.27 19.73
C ASP A 194 -15.60 -6.24 18.51
N PRO A 195 -14.92 -5.11 18.23
CA PRO A 195 -14.08 -4.98 17.05
C PRO A 195 -12.88 -5.92 17.01
N GLU A 196 -12.33 -6.29 18.17
CA GLU A 196 -11.18 -7.21 18.28
C GLU A 196 -11.61 -8.64 17.98
N LYS A 197 -12.73 -9.08 18.56
CA LYS A 197 -13.30 -10.41 18.27
C LYS A 197 -13.70 -10.53 16.80
N LEU A 198 -14.27 -9.48 16.22
CA LEU A 198 -14.57 -9.44 14.79
C LEU A 198 -13.29 -9.52 13.97
N GLY A 199 -12.23 -8.79 14.37
CA GLY A 199 -10.93 -8.83 13.73
C GLY A 199 -10.29 -10.22 13.76
N GLU A 200 -10.30 -10.89 14.92
CA GLU A 200 -9.80 -12.27 15.08
C GLU A 200 -10.56 -13.26 14.19
N ALA A 201 -11.88 -13.12 14.04
CA ALA A 201 -12.65 -14.00 13.16
C ALA A 201 -12.34 -13.79 11.66
N ILE A 202 -11.96 -12.57 11.27
CA ILE A 202 -11.67 -12.21 9.87
C ILE A 202 -10.20 -12.48 9.49
N LEU A 203 -9.29 -12.37 10.46
CA LEU A 203 -7.84 -12.54 10.29
C LEU A 203 -7.41 -13.77 9.45
N PRO A 204 -8.01 -14.96 9.61
CA PRO A 204 -7.69 -16.14 8.82
C PRO A 204 -8.00 -16.02 7.33
N LEU A 205 -8.88 -15.08 6.92
CA LEU A 205 -9.24 -14.85 5.53
C LEU A 205 -8.26 -13.92 4.79
N ILE A 206 -7.31 -13.32 5.52
CA ILE A 206 -6.41 -12.28 5.01
C ILE A 206 -5.05 -12.88 4.63
N ASP A 207 -4.78 -12.88 3.33
CA ASP A 207 -3.48 -13.14 2.70
C ASP A 207 -2.97 -11.89 1.96
N ASP A 208 -1.88 -12.01 1.22
CA ASP A 208 -1.24 -10.90 0.52
C ASP A 208 -2.02 -10.32 -0.67
N LYS A 209 -3.09 -11.01 -1.10
CA LYS A 209 -4.03 -10.59 -2.15
C LYS A 209 -5.41 -10.21 -1.61
N THR A 210 -5.59 -10.21 -0.29
CA THR A 210 -6.80 -9.68 0.36
C THR A 210 -6.64 -8.19 0.68
N LEU A 211 -7.58 -7.36 0.21
CA LEU A 211 -7.76 -5.97 0.65
C LEU A 211 -8.82 -5.89 1.73
N VAL A 212 -8.59 -5.10 2.78
CA VAL A 212 -9.62 -4.79 3.79
C VAL A 212 -10.03 -3.32 3.72
N VAL A 213 -11.29 -3.05 3.40
CA VAL A 213 -11.86 -1.69 3.34
C VAL A 213 -12.76 -1.47 4.55
N ALA A 214 -12.44 -0.48 5.38
CA ALA A 214 -13.32 0.01 6.44
C ALA A 214 -14.04 1.28 5.96
N SER A 215 -15.37 1.20 5.91
CA SER A 215 -16.20 2.29 5.42
C SER A 215 -16.63 3.22 6.56
N THR A 216 -16.27 4.51 6.49
CA THR A 216 -16.71 5.52 7.47
C THR A 216 -16.64 6.94 6.92
N ASP A 217 -17.65 7.74 7.26
CA ASP A 217 -17.50 9.19 7.35
C ASP A 217 -17.08 9.59 8.78
N LEU A 218 -16.53 10.79 8.96
CA LEU A 218 -16.06 11.30 10.26
C LEU A 218 -17.15 12.11 10.98
N SER A 219 -16.84 13.31 11.48
CA SER A 219 -17.80 14.11 12.23
C SER A 219 -18.98 14.57 11.37
N HIS A 220 -20.16 14.76 11.99
CA HIS A 220 -21.41 15.09 11.29
C HIS A 220 -22.04 16.36 11.85
N TYR A 221 -22.44 17.24 10.94
CA TYR A 221 -23.27 18.43 11.20
C TYR A 221 -22.68 19.46 12.17
N HIS A 222 -21.35 19.55 12.21
CA HIS A 222 -20.62 20.59 12.94
C HIS A 222 -20.29 21.76 12.02
N ALA A 223 -20.02 22.93 12.61
CA ALA A 223 -19.43 24.05 11.86
C ALA A 223 -18.04 23.66 11.36
N TYR A 224 -17.64 24.21 10.21
CA TYR A 224 -16.41 23.82 9.49
C TYR A 224 -15.18 23.67 10.41
N ASP A 225 -14.80 24.70 11.17
CA ASP A 225 -13.58 24.66 12.00
C ASP A 225 -13.65 23.62 13.12
N GLN A 226 -14.85 23.39 13.67
CA GLN A 226 -15.07 22.35 14.69
C GLN A 226 -14.97 20.96 14.08
N ALA A 227 -15.50 20.76 12.88
CA ALA A 227 -15.38 19.49 12.16
C ALA A 227 -13.91 19.18 11.88
N VAL A 228 -13.15 20.15 11.35
CA VAL A 228 -11.70 20.01 11.13
C VAL A 228 -10.98 19.61 12.41
N ALA A 229 -11.23 20.29 13.53
CA ALA A 229 -10.58 19.96 14.79
C ALA A 229 -10.89 18.52 15.27
N PHE A 230 -12.16 18.10 15.26
CA PHE A 230 -12.54 16.75 15.68
C PHE A 230 -12.00 15.67 14.74
N ASP A 231 -12.01 15.95 13.44
CA ASP A 231 -11.60 15.00 12.42
C ASP A 231 -10.09 14.82 12.42
N SER A 232 -9.30 15.90 12.49
CA SER A 232 -7.83 15.83 12.58
C SER A 232 -7.38 15.04 13.82
N GLU A 233 -7.98 15.29 14.99
CA GLU A 233 -7.69 14.52 16.19
C GLU A 233 -8.00 13.02 16.00
N CYS A 234 -9.12 12.70 15.34
CA CYS A 234 -9.46 11.31 15.03
C CYS A 234 -8.45 10.67 14.07
N ILE A 235 -8.04 11.38 13.02
CA ILE A 235 -7.09 10.88 12.02
C ILE A 235 -5.71 10.65 12.65
N GLU A 236 -5.22 11.57 13.47
CA GLU A 236 -3.96 11.43 14.21
C GLU A 236 -3.95 10.16 15.06
N LYS A 237 -5.04 9.87 15.78
CA LYS A 237 -5.18 8.64 16.58
C LYS A 237 -5.24 7.37 15.72
N ILE A 238 -5.83 7.43 14.53
CA ILE A 238 -5.82 6.30 13.58
C ILE A 238 -4.39 6.04 13.10
N ILE A 239 -3.66 7.10 12.72
CA ILE A 239 -2.27 7.01 12.25
C ILE A 239 -1.35 6.48 13.35
N ALA A 240 -1.51 6.98 14.57
CA ALA A 240 -0.75 6.56 15.75
C ALA A 240 -1.10 5.15 16.24
N GLY A 241 -2.20 4.55 15.76
CA GLY A 241 -2.63 3.22 16.19
C GLY A 241 -3.21 3.20 17.61
N GLU A 242 -3.97 4.22 17.99
CA GLU A 242 -4.57 4.39 19.33
C GLU A 242 -6.07 4.05 19.36
N PRO A 243 -6.46 2.76 19.49
CA PRO A 243 -7.85 2.34 19.34
C PRO A 243 -8.80 2.94 20.38
N GLN A 244 -8.35 3.17 21.62
CA GLN A 244 -9.17 3.81 22.65
C GLN A 244 -9.50 5.26 22.29
N GLY A 245 -8.54 5.98 21.71
CA GLY A 245 -8.74 7.34 21.23
C GLY A 245 -9.74 7.39 20.07
N VAL A 246 -9.65 6.46 19.13
CA VAL A 246 -10.60 6.34 18.00
C VAL A 246 -11.99 5.92 18.49
N ALA A 247 -12.08 5.03 19.49
CA ALA A 247 -13.34 4.64 20.10
C ALA A 247 -14.07 5.84 20.76
N ALA A 248 -13.34 6.83 21.26
CA ALA A 248 -13.89 8.08 21.79
C ALA A 248 -14.21 9.14 20.71
N SER A 249 -13.78 8.92 19.47
CA SER A 249 -13.90 9.89 18.37
C SER A 249 -15.27 9.83 17.66
N LYS A 250 -15.56 10.86 16.85
CA LYS A 250 -16.81 11.01 16.09
C LYS A 250 -16.66 10.47 14.67
N LEU A 251 -17.09 9.23 14.47
CA LEU A 251 -17.19 8.60 13.16
C LEU A 251 -18.35 7.60 13.13
N CYS A 252 -19.02 7.43 11.99
CA CYS A 252 -20.16 6.51 11.87
C CYS A 252 -19.74 5.04 11.76
N GLY A 253 -18.58 4.76 11.17
CA GLY A 253 -17.98 3.43 10.97
C GLY A 253 -16.99 3.03 12.06
N LYS A 254 -17.31 3.31 13.33
CA LYS A 254 -16.43 3.06 14.48
C LYS A 254 -15.96 1.60 14.55
N ILE A 255 -16.88 0.64 14.48
CA ILE A 255 -16.55 -0.79 14.53
C ILE A 255 -15.69 -1.22 13.33
N PRO A 256 -16.06 -0.90 12.06
CA PRO A 256 -15.20 -1.15 10.91
C PRO A 256 -13.77 -0.64 11.04
N VAL A 257 -13.59 0.61 11.48
CA VAL A 257 -12.26 1.20 11.65
C VAL A 257 -11.47 0.50 12.74
N LEU A 258 -12.07 0.28 13.92
CA LEU A 258 -11.39 -0.39 15.03
C LEU A 258 -11.03 -1.84 14.69
N THR A 259 -11.86 -2.55 13.94
CA THR A 259 -11.56 -3.89 13.43
C THR A 259 -10.39 -3.86 12.45
N LEU A 260 -10.34 -2.90 11.52
CA LEU A 260 -9.19 -2.73 10.63
C LEU A 260 -7.91 -2.38 11.41
N MET A 261 -7.98 -1.49 12.40
CA MET A 261 -6.86 -1.16 13.27
C MET A 261 -6.33 -2.40 14.02
N TYR A 262 -7.22 -3.24 14.51
CA TYR A 262 -6.85 -4.49 15.16
C TYR A 262 -6.10 -5.43 14.21
N ILE A 263 -6.66 -5.67 13.02
CA ILE A 263 -6.03 -6.48 11.96
C ILE A 263 -4.66 -5.90 11.59
N ALA A 264 -4.58 -4.58 11.41
CA ALA A 264 -3.35 -3.88 11.10
C ALA A 264 -2.29 -4.08 12.19
N GLY A 265 -2.67 -3.97 13.47
CA GLY A 265 -1.77 -4.23 14.59
C GLY A 265 -1.22 -5.66 14.59
N LYS A 266 -2.09 -6.66 14.37
CA LYS A 266 -1.68 -8.08 14.29
C LYS A 266 -0.79 -8.40 13.10
N LYS A 267 -0.98 -7.71 11.98
CA LYS A 267 -0.23 -7.92 10.73
C LYS A 267 0.91 -6.92 10.52
N GLY A 268 1.15 -6.00 11.46
CA GLY A 268 2.20 -4.98 11.39
C GLY A 268 2.01 -3.92 10.29
N TRP A 269 0.76 -3.61 9.92
CA TRP A 269 0.45 -2.56 8.95
C TRP A 269 0.46 -1.18 9.62
N THR A 270 0.85 -0.14 8.89
CA THR A 270 0.74 1.26 9.36
C THR A 270 -0.21 2.04 8.49
N ALA A 271 -0.91 2.98 9.13
CA ALA A 271 -1.77 3.93 8.47
C ALA A 271 -0.98 5.14 7.93
N ARG A 272 -1.46 5.69 6.82
CA ARG A 272 -1.06 6.98 6.28
C ARG A 272 -2.30 7.68 5.74
N GLU A 273 -2.50 8.93 6.14
CA GLU A 273 -3.50 9.80 5.52
C GLU A 273 -3.11 10.14 4.08
N LEU A 274 -4.09 10.07 3.18
CA LEU A 274 -3.96 10.41 1.77
C LEU A 274 -4.69 11.69 1.41
N ASP A 275 -5.88 11.90 1.96
CA ASP A 275 -6.69 13.10 1.77
C ASP A 275 -7.67 13.25 2.93
N TYR A 276 -7.92 14.48 3.34
CA TYR A 276 -8.97 14.88 4.26
C TYR A 276 -9.71 16.08 3.68
N ARG A 277 -11.04 16.03 3.72
CA ARG A 277 -11.95 17.10 3.31
C ARG A 277 -13.21 17.04 4.14
N ASN A 278 -14.04 18.06 4.05
CA ASN A 278 -15.44 17.96 4.46
C ASN A 278 -16.38 18.37 3.33
N SER A 279 -17.68 18.18 3.54
CA SER A 279 -18.71 18.54 2.55
C SER A 279 -18.64 20.00 2.10
N GLY A 280 -18.15 20.92 2.96
CA GLY A 280 -17.98 22.34 2.65
C GLY A 280 -16.80 22.64 1.69
N ASP A 281 -15.91 21.68 1.46
CA ASP A 281 -14.81 21.78 0.48
C ASP A 281 -15.21 21.29 -0.91
N THR A 282 -16.44 20.80 -1.05
CA THR A 282 -16.98 20.23 -2.29
C THR A 282 -18.27 20.94 -2.68
N GLN A 283 -19.43 20.31 -2.47
CA GLN A 283 -20.74 20.82 -2.89
C GLN A 283 -21.65 21.26 -1.72
N GLY A 284 -21.20 21.17 -0.47
CA GLY A 284 -21.97 21.53 0.71
C GLY A 284 -21.73 22.97 1.19
N SER A 285 -22.58 23.46 2.10
CA SER A 285 -22.29 24.70 2.85
C SER A 285 -21.28 24.45 3.96
N LYS A 286 -20.65 25.51 4.46
CA LYS A 286 -19.67 25.43 5.58
C LYS A 286 -20.30 25.51 6.98
N ASP A 287 -21.62 25.66 7.06
CA ASP A 287 -22.32 25.83 8.36
C ASP A 287 -22.51 24.52 9.12
N ARG A 288 -22.74 23.42 8.38
CA ARG A 288 -22.99 22.08 8.93
C ARG A 288 -22.40 21.05 8.00
N VAL A 289 -21.15 20.67 8.25
CA VAL A 289 -20.39 19.80 7.36
C VAL A 289 -20.33 18.36 7.85
N VAL A 290 -20.00 17.45 6.92
CA VAL A 290 -19.61 16.06 7.23
C VAL A 290 -18.16 15.87 6.81
N GLY A 291 -17.34 15.31 7.70
CA GLY A 291 -15.92 15.04 7.47
C GLY A 291 -15.66 13.75 6.70
N TYR A 292 -14.64 13.76 5.84
CA TYR A 292 -14.22 12.63 4.99
C TYR A 292 -12.71 12.48 5.07
N ALA A 293 -12.24 11.26 5.31
CA ALA A 293 -10.82 10.94 5.23
C ALA A 293 -10.59 9.69 4.40
N SER A 294 -9.49 9.68 3.67
CA SER A 294 -8.95 8.48 3.04
C SER A 294 -7.61 8.14 3.66
N ILE A 295 -7.52 6.96 4.27
CA ILE A 295 -6.34 6.50 5.00
C ILE A 295 -5.97 5.13 4.48
N VAL A 296 -4.73 4.95 4.07
CA VAL A 296 -4.23 3.67 3.58
C VAL A 296 -3.44 2.94 4.65
N TYR A 297 -3.66 1.64 4.78
CA TYR A 297 -2.81 0.75 5.56
C TYR A 297 -1.82 0.02 4.65
N HIS A 298 -0.54 0.08 4.99
CA HIS A 298 0.54 -0.52 4.20
C HIS A 298 1.61 -1.22 5.06
N THR A 299 2.40 -2.09 4.45
CA THR A 299 3.48 -2.85 5.13
C THR A 299 4.86 -2.17 5.10
N GLY A 300 5.00 -1.06 4.34
CA GLY A 300 6.23 -0.26 4.29
C GLY A 300 6.49 0.53 5.57
N LEU A 301 7.70 1.08 5.70
CA LEU A 301 8.04 2.06 6.74
C LEU A 301 7.38 3.41 6.43
N GLY A 302 6.89 4.08 7.47
CA GLY A 302 6.42 5.46 7.44
C GLY A 302 7.58 6.46 7.46
N ARG A 303 7.26 7.75 7.63
CA ARG A 303 8.26 8.83 7.63
C ARG A 303 9.16 8.75 8.86
N GLU A 304 8.56 8.66 10.05
CA GLU A 304 9.27 8.58 11.32
C GLU A 304 10.27 7.41 11.34
N GLU A 305 9.86 6.21 10.92
CA GLU A 305 10.77 5.06 10.93
C GLU A 305 11.93 5.20 9.94
N LYS A 306 11.72 5.89 8.81
CA LYS A 306 12.80 6.18 7.86
C LYS A 306 13.78 7.19 8.43
N GLU A 307 13.29 8.27 9.02
CA GLU A 307 14.11 9.29 9.68
C GLU A 307 14.97 8.66 10.79
N VAL A 308 14.36 7.86 11.67
CA VAL A 308 15.09 7.14 12.74
C VAL A 308 16.19 6.23 12.16
N LEU A 309 15.95 5.53 11.06
CA LEU A 309 16.98 4.67 10.46
C LEU A 309 18.11 5.46 9.80
N LEU A 310 17.82 6.58 9.14
CA LEU A 310 18.84 7.48 8.58
C LEU A 310 19.68 8.09 9.71
N ASP A 311 19.03 8.58 10.76
CA ASP A 311 19.70 9.15 11.94
C ASP A 311 20.59 8.12 12.62
N LEU A 312 20.12 6.89 12.80
CA LEU A 312 20.92 5.80 13.35
C LEU A 312 22.15 5.50 12.50
N ALA A 313 22.01 5.44 11.17
CA ALA A 313 23.14 5.23 10.27
C ALA A 313 24.16 6.38 10.37
N ARG A 314 23.68 7.62 10.38
CA ARG A 314 24.51 8.84 10.50
C ARG A 314 25.23 8.92 11.84
N GLU A 315 24.50 8.73 12.95
CA GLU A 315 25.03 8.74 14.31
C GLU A 315 26.08 7.64 14.47
N THR A 316 25.85 6.47 13.89
CA THR A 316 26.80 5.36 13.90
C THR A 316 28.14 5.74 13.28
N LEU A 317 28.12 6.35 12.10
CA LEU A 317 29.34 6.83 11.45
C LEU A 317 30.03 7.86 12.34
N LYS A 318 29.29 8.87 12.82
CA LYS A 318 29.83 9.94 13.66
C LYS A 318 30.53 9.39 14.91
N LYS A 319 29.85 8.55 15.70
CA LYS A 319 30.40 7.95 16.93
C LYS A 319 31.62 7.09 16.69
N HIS A 320 31.67 6.37 15.57
CA HIS A 320 32.84 5.59 15.21
C HIS A 320 34.09 6.47 15.06
N TYR A 321 34.00 7.58 14.31
CA TYR A 321 35.15 8.47 14.09
C TYR A 321 35.45 9.39 15.27
N GLU A 322 34.50 9.60 16.19
CA GLU A 322 34.73 10.26 17.48
C GLU A 322 35.37 9.33 18.53
N GLY A 323 35.48 8.03 18.23
CA GLY A 323 36.06 7.03 19.14
C GLY A 323 35.09 6.53 20.22
N GLU A 324 33.80 6.85 20.10
CA GLU A 324 32.74 6.43 21.02
C GLU A 324 32.19 5.02 20.73
N GLY A 325 32.53 4.46 19.57
CA GLY A 325 32.11 3.12 19.15
C GLY A 325 30.69 3.08 18.58
N ARG A 326 29.97 1.97 18.79
CA ARG A 326 28.60 1.75 18.27
C ARG A 326 27.57 2.46 19.15
N PRO A 327 26.52 3.11 18.58
CA PRO A 327 25.44 3.65 19.40
C PRO A 327 24.77 2.55 20.23
N LYS A 328 24.51 2.85 21.51
CA LYS A 328 23.73 1.99 22.40
C LYS A 328 22.27 2.40 22.31
N VAL A 329 21.48 1.61 21.58
CA VAL A 329 20.06 1.90 21.37
C VAL A 329 19.21 1.21 22.43
N LYS A 330 18.28 1.95 23.04
CA LYS A 330 17.25 1.41 23.94
C LYS A 330 16.01 1.05 23.12
N GLU A 331 15.64 -0.22 23.08
CA GLU A 331 14.55 -0.71 22.23
C GLU A 331 13.16 -0.18 22.62
N GLU A 332 12.99 0.26 23.87
CA GLU A 332 11.72 0.79 24.39
C GLU A 332 11.31 2.08 23.67
N GLY A 333 12.29 2.87 23.21
CA GLY A 333 12.06 4.12 22.47
C GLY A 333 11.96 3.94 20.95
N LEU A 334 12.10 2.72 20.43
CA LEU A 334 12.06 2.48 18.99
C LEU A 334 10.66 2.06 18.50
N PRO A 335 10.24 2.55 17.32
CA PRO A 335 9.05 2.04 16.64
C PRO A 335 9.08 0.50 16.48
N PRO A 336 7.96 -0.21 16.70
CA PRO A 336 7.90 -1.68 16.60
C PRO A 336 8.46 -2.25 15.28
N LYS A 337 8.27 -1.54 14.16
CA LYS A 337 8.77 -1.95 12.84
C LYS A 337 10.29 -1.96 12.70
N LEU A 338 11.02 -1.28 13.59
CA LEU A 338 12.48 -1.31 13.59
C LEU A 338 13.03 -2.51 14.36
N LYS A 339 12.20 -3.15 15.19
CA LYS A 339 12.56 -4.28 16.05
C LYS A 339 12.29 -5.64 15.41
N VAL A 340 11.74 -5.68 14.19
CA VAL A 340 11.57 -6.92 13.42
C VAL A 340 12.82 -7.22 12.59
N GLU A 341 13.09 -8.49 12.35
CA GLU A 341 14.20 -8.91 11.51
C GLU A 341 13.90 -8.59 10.04
N ARG A 342 14.79 -7.82 9.41
CA ARG A 342 14.71 -7.51 7.98
C ARG A 342 16.10 -7.42 7.37
N GLY A 343 16.20 -7.76 6.09
CA GLY A 343 17.37 -7.42 5.29
C GLY A 343 17.44 -5.92 5.05
N CYS A 344 18.65 -5.36 5.01
CA CYS A 344 18.87 -3.96 4.71
C CYS A 344 20.19 -3.78 3.95
N PHE A 345 20.28 -2.72 3.16
CA PHE A 345 21.53 -2.19 2.62
C PHE A 345 21.69 -0.75 3.07
N VAL A 346 22.91 -0.39 3.46
CA VAL A 346 23.31 1.00 3.66
C VAL A 346 24.26 1.37 2.55
N THR A 347 23.91 2.43 1.84
CA THR A 347 24.68 3.02 0.75
C THR A 347 25.19 4.38 1.21
N LEU A 348 26.47 4.63 0.99
CA LEU A 348 27.12 5.92 1.20
C LEU A 348 27.42 6.50 -0.16
N ASN A 349 26.93 7.70 -0.43
CA ASN A 349 27.23 8.46 -1.63
C ASN A 349 28.07 9.68 -1.27
N LYS A 350 29.00 10.06 -2.14
CA LYS A 350 29.79 11.29 -2.05
C LYS A 350 29.65 12.05 -3.36
N HIS A 351 29.07 13.25 -3.34
CA HIS A 351 28.81 14.04 -4.54
C HIS A 351 28.05 13.25 -5.62
N ASN A 352 26.95 12.56 -5.24
CA ASN A 352 26.17 11.64 -6.10
C ASN A 352 26.94 10.41 -6.65
N ASN A 353 28.15 10.12 -6.15
CA ASN A 353 28.91 8.93 -6.54
C ASN A 353 28.93 7.91 -5.40
N LEU A 354 28.76 6.63 -5.74
CA LEU A 354 28.84 5.53 -4.79
C LEU A 354 30.22 5.51 -4.09
N ARG A 355 30.21 5.56 -2.75
CA ARG A 355 31.40 5.56 -1.88
C ARG A 355 31.51 4.30 -1.01
N GLY A 356 30.40 3.60 -0.83
CA GLY A 356 30.31 2.29 -0.19
C GLY A 356 28.86 1.79 -0.21
N CYS A 357 28.64 0.49 -0.32
CA CYS A 357 27.31 -0.10 -0.20
C CYS A 357 27.41 -1.54 0.29
N ILE A 358 26.92 -1.80 1.50
CA ILE A 358 26.93 -3.13 2.12
C ILE A 358 25.57 -3.41 2.75
N GLY A 359 25.19 -4.69 2.74
CA GLY A 359 23.93 -5.15 3.29
C GLY A 359 23.76 -6.66 3.18
N HIS A 360 22.68 -7.14 3.77
CA HIS A 360 22.25 -8.52 3.72
C HIS A 360 20.78 -8.60 3.29
N ILE A 361 20.46 -9.58 2.44
CA ILE A 361 19.09 -9.79 1.94
C ILE A 361 18.30 -10.63 2.92
N THR A 362 18.88 -11.75 3.34
CA THR A 362 18.27 -12.59 4.35
C THR A 362 18.28 -11.83 5.68
N PRO A 363 17.15 -11.70 6.37
CA PRO A 363 17.10 -11.14 7.71
C PRO A 363 18.03 -11.91 8.66
N GLN A 364 18.88 -11.19 9.39
CA GLN A 364 19.84 -11.77 10.35
C GLN A 364 19.74 -11.13 11.73
N THR A 365 19.41 -9.84 11.77
CA THR A 365 19.27 -9.04 12.97
C THR A 365 18.03 -8.14 12.85
N LYS A 366 17.61 -7.54 13.97
CA LYS A 366 16.56 -6.52 13.98
C LYS A 366 16.95 -5.36 13.06
N LEU A 367 15.97 -4.76 12.38
CA LEU A 367 16.22 -3.77 11.34
C LEU A 367 17.10 -2.59 11.80
N TYR A 368 16.87 -2.03 12.99
CA TYR A 368 17.72 -0.95 13.50
C TYR A 368 19.19 -1.39 13.63
N ASP A 369 19.41 -2.63 14.08
CA ASP A 369 20.74 -3.19 14.31
C ASP A 369 21.44 -3.49 12.98
N CYS A 370 20.68 -4.03 12.01
CA CYS A 370 21.11 -4.22 10.62
C CYS A 370 21.62 -2.92 10.01
N VAL A 371 20.90 -1.80 10.21
CA VAL A 371 21.31 -0.50 9.65
C VAL A 371 22.58 0.02 10.31
N ILE A 372 22.69 -0.07 11.65
CA ILE A 372 23.91 0.33 12.37
C ILE A 372 25.12 -0.49 11.88
N GLU A 373 24.98 -1.81 11.80
CA GLU A 373 26.07 -2.70 11.38
C GLU A 373 26.50 -2.39 9.94
N ASN A 374 25.53 -2.27 9.03
CA ASN A 374 25.81 -2.05 7.62
C ASN A 374 26.30 -0.63 7.31
N ALA A 375 25.98 0.37 8.13
CA ALA A 375 26.60 1.70 8.02
C ALA A 375 28.12 1.62 8.23
N LEU A 376 28.59 0.91 9.27
CA LEU A 376 30.02 0.70 9.50
C LEU A 376 30.65 -0.16 8.41
N ASN A 377 29.98 -1.24 8.00
CA ASN A 377 30.52 -2.10 6.95
C ASN A 377 30.62 -1.37 5.60
N ALA A 378 29.65 -0.53 5.24
CA ALA A 378 29.71 0.29 4.04
C ALA A 378 30.86 1.30 4.08
N ALA A 379 31.14 1.88 5.25
CA ALA A 379 32.24 2.84 5.43
C ALA A 379 33.63 2.19 5.46
N LEU A 380 33.76 1.02 6.08
CA LEU A 380 35.07 0.45 6.46
C LEU A 380 35.44 -0.83 5.71
N HIS A 381 34.46 -1.61 5.26
CA HIS A 381 34.65 -2.99 4.82
C HIS A 381 34.20 -3.27 3.38
N ASP A 382 33.72 -2.26 2.64
CA ASP A 382 33.46 -2.39 1.20
C ASP A 382 34.78 -2.47 0.42
N ARG A 383 35.18 -3.68 0.03
CA ARG A 383 36.45 -3.98 -0.65
C ARG A 383 36.66 -3.26 -1.98
N ARG A 384 35.61 -2.66 -2.56
CA ARG A 384 35.71 -1.85 -3.79
C ARG A 384 36.35 -0.48 -3.53
N PHE A 385 36.36 -0.04 -2.28
CA PHE A 385 36.80 1.30 -1.89
C PHE A 385 37.82 1.24 -0.73
N LYS A 386 38.60 2.31 -0.56
CA LYS A 386 39.38 2.50 0.67
C LYS A 386 38.43 2.87 1.82
N PRO A 387 38.77 2.53 3.08
CA PRO A 387 37.96 2.96 4.22
C PRO A 387 37.70 4.46 4.19
N VAL A 388 36.48 4.88 4.53
CA VAL A 388 36.08 6.28 4.67
C VAL A 388 36.94 6.94 5.74
N THR A 389 37.29 8.21 5.55
CA THR A 389 38.01 9.02 6.53
C THR A 389 37.08 10.00 7.24
N GLN A 390 37.46 10.45 8.44
CA GLN A 390 36.68 11.42 9.22
C GLN A 390 36.37 12.71 8.43
N LYS A 391 37.29 13.16 7.57
CA LYS A 391 37.11 14.36 6.73
C LYS A 391 36.01 14.19 5.69
N GLU A 392 35.74 12.97 5.26
CA GLU A 392 34.71 12.69 4.26
C GLU A 392 33.30 12.72 4.85
N LEU A 393 33.12 12.57 6.16
CA LEU A 393 31.81 12.38 6.80
C LEU A 393 30.77 13.44 6.44
N GLY A 394 31.18 14.71 6.43
CA GLY A 394 30.31 15.83 6.10
C GLY A 394 29.96 15.93 4.61
N GLU A 395 30.61 15.16 3.75
CA GLU A 395 30.35 15.09 2.31
C GLU A 395 29.55 13.83 1.92
N LEU A 396 29.27 12.95 2.88
CA LEU A 396 28.52 11.73 2.62
C LEU A 396 27.03 12.00 2.71
N GLU A 397 26.27 11.42 1.79
CA GLU A 397 24.82 11.21 1.86
C GLU A 397 24.57 9.74 2.16
N VAL A 398 23.77 9.46 3.19
CA VAL A 398 23.36 8.11 3.57
C VAL A 398 22.05 7.78 2.88
N GLU A 399 22.02 6.62 2.24
CA GLU A 399 20.82 5.98 1.71
C GLU A 399 20.64 4.61 2.38
N VAL A 400 19.41 4.29 2.75
CA VAL A 400 19.03 3.00 3.33
C VAL A 400 18.00 2.32 2.42
N SER A 401 18.26 1.06 2.07
CA SER A 401 17.31 0.19 1.40
C SER A 401 16.85 -0.89 2.37
N VAL A 402 15.59 -0.84 2.81
CA VAL A 402 14.98 -1.85 3.69
C VAL A 402 14.23 -2.87 2.86
N LEU A 403 14.51 -4.15 3.09
CA LEU A 403 14.01 -5.24 2.27
C LEU A 403 12.85 -5.98 2.93
N THR A 404 11.91 -6.47 2.13
CA THR A 404 11.02 -7.55 2.57
C THR A 404 11.82 -8.84 2.72
N ALA A 405 11.33 -9.77 3.55
CA ALA A 405 11.87 -11.12 3.54
C ALA A 405 11.71 -11.71 2.12
N PRO A 406 12.71 -12.43 1.59
CA PRO A 406 12.56 -13.17 0.35
C PRO A 406 11.50 -14.26 0.49
N GLU A 407 10.59 -14.32 -0.48
CA GLU A 407 9.55 -15.34 -0.56
C GLU A 407 9.80 -16.23 -1.78
N GLN A 408 9.67 -17.54 -1.62
CA GLN A 408 9.82 -18.48 -2.72
C GLN A 408 8.77 -18.21 -3.80
N LEU A 409 9.22 -17.93 -5.02
CA LEU A 409 8.36 -17.81 -6.19
C LEU A 409 8.27 -19.16 -6.88
N ARG A 410 7.11 -19.81 -6.80
CA ARG A 410 6.83 -21.04 -7.56
C ARG A 410 6.46 -20.71 -9.01
N TYR A 411 7.11 -21.40 -9.93
CA TYR A 411 6.84 -21.28 -11.36
C TYR A 411 7.00 -22.64 -12.06
N ASP A 412 6.30 -22.82 -13.17
CA ASP A 412 6.29 -24.07 -13.92
C ASP A 412 7.34 -24.06 -15.04
N ASP A 413 7.45 -22.93 -15.75
CA ASP A 413 8.42 -22.73 -16.82
C ASP A 413 8.91 -21.27 -16.91
N ALA A 414 9.80 -21.01 -17.87
CA ALA A 414 10.39 -19.68 -18.05
C ALA A 414 9.35 -18.61 -18.39
N GLN A 415 8.32 -18.94 -19.17
CA GLN A 415 7.30 -17.98 -19.59
C GLN A 415 6.38 -17.62 -18.42
N ASP A 416 6.01 -18.60 -17.62
CA ASP A 416 5.30 -18.41 -16.35
C ASP A 416 6.12 -17.55 -15.38
N LEU A 417 7.43 -17.83 -15.21
CA LEU A 417 8.31 -16.99 -14.40
C LEU A 417 8.34 -15.53 -14.91
N TYR A 418 8.47 -15.34 -16.23
CA TYR A 418 8.45 -14.00 -16.81
C TYR A 418 7.12 -13.28 -16.57
N SER A 419 5.99 -13.98 -16.53
CA SER A 419 4.69 -13.38 -16.23
C SER A 419 4.60 -12.88 -14.77
N LYS A 420 5.26 -13.57 -13.84
CA LYS A 420 5.15 -13.33 -12.39
C LYS A 420 6.08 -12.24 -11.85
N ILE A 421 7.27 -12.07 -12.45
CA ILE A 421 8.21 -11.03 -12.03
C ILE A 421 7.87 -9.65 -12.62
N VAL A 422 8.04 -8.60 -11.84
CA VAL A 422 7.70 -7.22 -12.24
C VAL A 422 8.94 -6.33 -12.20
N PRO A 423 9.37 -5.76 -13.36
CA PRO A 423 10.51 -4.85 -13.43
C PRO A 423 10.32 -3.63 -12.53
N LYS A 424 11.43 -3.10 -12.02
CA LYS A 424 11.51 -1.96 -11.08
C LYS A 424 10.83 -2.16 -9.72
N ARG A 425 10.14 -3.29 -9.52
CA ARG A 425 9.48 -3.65 -8.26
C ARG A 425 10.22 -4.77 -7.53
N ASP A 426 10.54 -5.83 -8.26
CA ASP A 426 10.98 -7.09 -7.66
C ASP A 426 12.52 -7.21 -7.67
N GLY A 427 13.10 -7.45 -6.51
CA GLY A 427 14.45 -7.98 -6.35
C GLY A 427 14.39 -9.50 -6.40
N LEU A 428 15.40 -10.12 -7.01
CA LEU A 428 15.45 -11.57 -7.17
C LEU A 428 16.67 -12.14 -6.45
N VAL A 429 16.45 -13.25 -5.76
CA VAL A 429 17.48 -14.17 -5.30
C VAL A 429 17.36 -15.42 -6.15
N LEU A 430 18.45 -15.82 -6.79
CA LEU A 430 18.54 -17.05 -7.55
C LEU A 430 19.49 -17.99 -6.84
N SER A 431 19.04 -19.21 -6.57
CA SER A 431 19.87 -20.27 -6.00
C SER A 431 19.75 -21.58 -6.79
N ARG A 432 20.88 -22.26 -6.93
CA ARG A 432 20.94 -23.63 -7.45
C ARG A 432 22.17 -24.36 -6.90
N GLY A 433 21.93 -25.31 -6.00
CA GLY A 433 23.01 -25.95 -5.25
C GLY A 433 23.82 -24.90 -4.47
N TRP A 434 25.14 -24.87 -4.67
CA TRP A 434 26.04 -23.91 -4.03
C TRP A 434 26.06 -22.52 -4.69
N ASN A 435 25.48 -22.40 -5.88
CA ASN A 435 25.49 -21.16 -6.64
C ASN A 435 24.32 -20.28 -6.20
N LYS A 436 24.62 -19.07 -5.72
CA LYS A 436 23.62 -18.09 -5.30
C LYS A 436 24.00 -16.70 -5.79
N ALA A 437 23.06 -15.96 -6.35
CA ALA A 437 23.23 -14.55 -6.65
C ALA A 437 21.94 -13.78 -6.48
N THR A 438 22.08 -12.46 -6.50
CA THR A 438 20.96 -11.55 -6.31
C THR A 438 21.11 -10.25 -7.10
N TYR A 439 19.97 -9.68 -7.45
CA TYR A 439 19.83 -8.31 -7.90
C TYR A 439 18.71 -7.60 -7.14
N LEU A 440 19.01 -6.36 -6.72
CA LEU A 440 18.05 -5.44 -6.15
C LEU A 440 17.09 -4.89 -7.23
N PRO A 441 15.90 -4.39 -6.85
CA PRO A 441 14.94 -3.80 -7.79
C PRO A 441 15.52 -2.70 -8.70
N GLN A 442 16.48 -1.91 -8.22
CA GLN A 442 17.10 -0.81 -8.99
C GLN A 442 17.87 -1.31 -10.22
N VAL A 443 18.31 -2.57 -10.25
CA VAL A 443 19.05 -3.13 -11.39
C VAL A 443 18.19 -3.21 -12.66
N TRP A 444 16.86 -3.22 -12.52
CA TRP A 444 15.92 -3.18 -13.65
C TRP A 444 16.05 -1.93 -14.51
N GLU A 445 16.53 -0.82 -13.96
CA GLU A 445 16.76 0.42 -14.73
C GLU A 445 17.86 0.23 -15.78
N GLN A 446 18.87 -0.59 -15.47
CA GLN A 446 19.98 -0.89 -16.36
C GLN A 446 19.66 -2.07 -17.29
N ILE A 447 18.80 -2.99 -16.85
CA ILE A 447 18.46 -4.23 -17.56
C ILE A 447 16.93 -4.44 -17.50
N PRO A 448 16.14 -3.68 -18.27
CA PRO A 448 14.68 -3.72 -18.18
C PRO A 448 14.05 -4.99 -18.79
N ASP A 449 14.76 -5.66 -19.70
CA ASP A 449 14.29 -6.92 -20.30
C ASP A 449 14.43 -8.10 -19.33
N LYS A 450 13.31 -8.77 -19.04
CA LYS A 450 13.19 -9.88 -18.07
C LYS A 450 14.15 -11.03 -18.38
N LYS A 451 14.24 -11.41 -19.65
CA LYS A 451 15.11 -12.52 -20.08
C LYS A 451 16.58 -12.17 -19.88
N SER A 452 16.98 -10.97 -20.28
CA SER A 452 18.35 -10.46 -20.10
C SER A 452 18.70 -10.31 -18.62
N PHE A 453 17.77 -9.85 -17.79
CA PHE A 453 17.95 -9.71 -16.34
C PHE A 453 18.26 -11.06 -15.69
N LEU A 454 17.42 -12.07 -15.93
CA LEU A 454 17.60 -13.41 -15.39
C LEU A 454 18.85 -14.10 -15.94
N THR A 455 19.16 -13.94 -17.23
CA THR A 455 20.40 -14.48 -17.82
C THR A 455 21.65 -13.88 -17.16
N ARG A 456 21.66 -12.57 -16.90
CA ARG A 456 22.77 -11.90 -16.21
C ARG A 456 22.85 -12.32 -14.74
N LEU A 457 21.71 -12.53 -14.09
CA LEU A 457 21.64 -13.04 -12.72
C LEU A 457 22.21 -14.47 -12.62
N CYS A 458 21.85 -15.36 -13.57
CA CYS A 458 22.46 -16.70 -13.70
C CYS A 458 23.98 -16.61 -13.79
N ARG A 459 24.50 -15.75 -14.68
CA ARG A 459 25.95 -15.55 -14.83
C ARG A 459 26.60 -15.03 -13.56
N LYS A 460 25.94 -14.11 -12.85
CA LYS A 460 26.40 -13.59 -11.56
C LYS A 460 26.45 -14.70 -10.49
N ALA A 461 25.56 -15.68 -10.55
CA ALA A 461 25.58 -16.86 -9.69
C ALA A 461 26.68 -17.86 -10.08
N GLY A 462 27.45 -17.62 -11.14
CA GLY A 462 28.43 -18.58 -11.66
C GLY A 462 27.81 -19.70 -12.51
N LEU A 463 26.52 -19.59 -12.87
CA LEU A 463 25.83 -20.55 -13.72
C LEU A 463 26.05 -20.21 -15.21
N LYS A 464 26.09 -21.24 -16.06
CA LYS A 464 26.29 -21.10 -17.51
C LYS A 464 24.97 -20.81 -18.22
N GLY A 465 25.01 -19.93 -19.22
CA GLY A 465 23.90 -19.70 -20.15
C GLY A 465 22.63 -19.11 -19.51
N ASP A 466 21.48 -19.49 -20.07
CA ASP A 466 20.14 -19.22 -19.53
C ASP A 466 19.77 -20.38 -18.59
N CYS A 467 20.12 -20.23 -17.31
CA CYS A 467 19.97 -21.28 -16.31
C CYS A 467 18.50 -21.53 -15.91
N ILE A 468 17.56 -20.70 -16.38
CA ILE A 468 16.13 -20.80 -16.06
C ILE A 468 15.52 -22.10 -16.57
N LYS A 469 16.04 -22.65 -17.68
CA LYS A 469 15.63 -23.94 -18.23
C LYS A 469 15.84 -25.11 -17.26
N ASP A 470 16.72 -24.94 -16.31
CA ASP A 470 17.04 -25.95 -15.33
C ASP A 470 16.31 -25.75 -14.00
N ASN A 471 15.28 -24.90 -13.99
CA ASN A 471 14.37 -24.63 -12.88
C ASN A 471 15.08 -24.31 -11.55
N PRO A 472 15.93 -23.25 -11.48
CA PRO A 472 16.55 -22.82 -10.22
C PRO A 472 15.51 -22.33 -9.22
N ASP A 473 15.86 -22.36 -7.93
CA ASP A 473 15.06 -21.72 -6.90
C ASP A 473 15.13 -20.19 -7.09
N ILE A 474 13.96 -19.56 -7.13
CA ILE A 474 13.82 -18.11 -7.22
C ILE A 474 13.07 -17.63 -5.99
N GLU A 475 13.67 -16.72 -5.23
CA GLU A 475 13.00 -15.96 -4.19
C GLU A 475 12.82 -14.51 -4.68
N VAL A 476 11.66 -13.92 -4.38
CA VAL A 476 11.35 -12.52 -4.70
C VAL A 476 11.31 -11.71 -3.42
N TYR A 477 11.87 -10.51 -3.46
CA TYR A 477 11.77 -9.53 -2.39
C TYR A 477 11.58 -8.13 -2.96
N ARG A 478 11.22 -7.16 -2.13
CA ARG A 478 11.05 -5.75 -2.50
C ARG A 478 11.91 -4.87 -1.61
N ALA A 479 12.25 -3.68 -2.09
CA ALA A 479 13.04 -2.71 -1.34
C ALA A 479 12.26 -1.40 -1.18
N GLN A 480 12.31 -0.83 0.02
CA GLN A 480 11.96 0.56 0.25
C GLN A 480 13.26 1.35 0.43
N VAL A 481 13.50 2.27 -0.48
CA VAL A 481 14.74 3.07 -0.56
C VAL A 481 14.43 4.49 -0.10
N PHE A 482 15.28 5.04 0.74
CA PHE A 482 15.18 6.42 1.24
C PHE A 482 16.57 6.91 1.63
N ARG A 483 16.77 8.23 1.56
CA ARG A 483 18.06 8.88 1.79
C ARG A 483 17.88 10.18 2.53
N GLU A 484 18.96 10.71 3.09
CA GLU A 484 18.95 12.01 3.74
C GLU A 484 18.63 13.13 2.73
N ASP A 485 17.91 14.14 3.19
CA ASP A 485 17.75 15.38 2.45
C ASP A 485 19.08 16.16 2.53
N GLY A 486 19.66 16.46 1.35
CA GLY A 486 20.99 17.06 1.21
C GLY A 486 21.09 18.55 1.50
#